data_AF-A0A9X9ILM7-F1
#
_entry.id   AF-A0A9X9ILM7-F1
#
_cell.length_a   1.000
_cell.length_b   1.000
_cell.length_c   1.000
_cell.angle_alpha   90.00
_cell.angle_beta   90.00
_cell.angle_gamma   90.00
#
_symmetry.space_group_name_H-M   'P 1'
#
loop_
_entity.id
_entity.type
_entity.pdbx_description
1 polymer ?
#
loop_
_entity_poly.entity_id
_entity_poly.type
_entity_poly.pdbx_seq_one_letter_code
_entity_poly.pdbx_strand_id
1 'polypeptide(L)'
;MKKNFARKVKRIKSRKRNREIRASYWGWCKWGDCKNLWRTITNNDMSFADKGIKQSGRTKDGKKFFDVKETRLMDILNVPITVVDFETNVKTKQGEGRYCVLFEQNGQRSKFITNCYNLKDVLDQAREAENNGQKIFPVENVIVKRRSLGDGKSAYYFEE
;
A
#
# COMPACT_ATOMS: atom_id res chain seq x y z
N MET A 1 5.59 40.55 6.05
CA MET A 1 6.23 39.83 7.16
C MET A 1 7.21 38.74 6.71
N LYS A 2 6.78 37.74 5.92
CA LYS A 2 7.59 36.60 5.39
C LYS A 2 8.92 37.03 4.73
N LYS A 3 8.90 37.95 3.76
CA LYS A 3 10.12 38.45 3.06
C LYS A 3 11.14 39.12 4.00
N ASN A 4 10.67 39.87 4.99
CA ASN A 4 11.55 40.55 5.96
C ASN A 4 12.23 39.55 6.90
N PHE A 5 11.52 38.50 7.32
CA PHE A 5 12.08 37.41 8.11
C PHE A 5 13.20 36.69 7.35
N ALA A 6 12.97 36.29 6.09
CA ALA A 6 13.96 35.62 5.25
C ALA A 6 15.27 36.41 5.10
N ARG A 7 15.16 37.71 4.84
CA ARG A 7 16.32 38.62 4.73
C ARG A 7 17.09 38.76 6.04
N LYS A 8 16.39 38.84 7.18
CA LYS A 8 17.02 38.94 8.50
C LYS A 8 17.72 37.64 8.90
N VAL A 9 17.11 36.48 8.65
CA VAL A 9 17.69 35.16 8.95
C VAL A 9 19.00 34.92 8.19
N LYS A 10 19.08 35.34 6.92
CA LYS A 10 20.31 35.21 6.11
C LYS A 10 21.49 36.04 6.66
N ARG A 11 21.22 37.13 7.38
CA ARG A 11 22.25 38.02 7.95
C ARG A 11 22.83 37.52 9.28
N ILE A 12 22.22 36.53 9.92
CA ILE A 12 22.66 36.04 11.22
C ILE A 12 23.83 35.08 11.06
N LYS A 13 25.01 35.48 11.53
CA LYS A 13 26.24 34.66 11.53
C LYS A 13 26.26 33.60 12.65
N SER A 14 25.68 33.90 13.81
CA SER A 14 25.69 32.99 14.96
C SER A 14 24.76 31.79 14.75
N ARG A 15 25.32 30.57 14.80
CA ARG A 15 24.56 29.32 14.66
C ARG A 15 23.52 29.15 15.77
N LYS A 16 23.85 29.48 17.02
CA LYS A 16 22.94 29.37 18.17
C LYS A 16 21.72 30.26 18.01
N ARG A 17 21.94 31.55 17.72
CA ARG A 17 20.87 32.52 17.49
C ARG A 17 20.01 32.16 16.28
N ASN A 18 20.63 31.64 15.22
CA ASN A 18 19.91 31.18 14.03
C ASN A 18 19.00 29.97 14.36
N ARG A 19 19.48 29.03 15.19
CA ARG A 19 18.68 27.89 15.67
C ARG A 19 17.47 28.33 16.49
N GLU A 20 17.65 29.26 17.43
CA GLU A 20 16.56 29.79 18.28
C GLU A 20 15.47 30.47 17.44
N ILE A 21 15.87 31.37 16.53
CA ILE A 21 14.92 32.09 15.67
C ILE A 21 14.19 31.14 14.72
N ARG A 22 14.90 30.14 14.17
CA ARG A 22 14.27 29.09 13.36
C ARG A 22 13.30 28.25 14.20
N ALA A 23 13.61 27.93 15.45
CA ALA A 23 12.70 27.18 16.32
C ALA A 23 11.40 27.96 16.60
N SER A 24 11.49 29.26 16.89
CA SER A 24 10.31 30.12 17.05
C SER A 24 9.49 30.18 15.76
N TYR A 25 10.16 30.35 14.62
CA TYR A 25 9.50 30.41 13.32
C TYR A 25 8.87 29.07 12.91
N TRP A 26 9.50 27.94 13.28
CA TRP A 26 8.94 26.61 13.08
C TRP A 26 7.60 26.43 13.81
N GLY A 27 7.50 26.94 15.04
CA GLY A 27 6.24 26.96 15.79
C GLY A 27 5.13 27.71 15.05
N TRP A 28 5.44 28.89 14.49
CA TRP A 28 4.49 29.64 13.66
C TRP A 28 4.14 28.93 12.35
N CYS A 29 5.09 28.24 11.72
CA CYS A 29 4.84 27.50 10.48
C CYS A 29 3.91 26.29 10.65
N LYS A 30 3.73 25.79 11.87
CA LYS A 30 2.75 24.71 12.14
C LYS A 30 1.31 25.17 12.05
N TRP A 31 1.04 26.42 12.42
CA TRP A 31 -0.32 26.95 12.59
C TRP A 31 -0.69 27.98 11.52
N GLY A 32 0.24 28.38 10.65
CA GLY A 32 0.00 29.33 9.57
C GLY A 32 0.55 28.86 8.22
N ASP A 33 0.18 29.56 7.16
CA ASP A 33 0.62 29.30 5.78
C ASP A 33 2.08 29.73 5.52
N CYS A 34 3.04 29.21 6.30
CA CYS A 34 4.46 29.60 6.20
C CYS A 34 5.37 28.46 5.70
N LYS A 35 4.81 27.32 5.30
CA LYS A 35 5.57 26.12 4.88
C LYS A 35 6.52 26.37 3.71
N ASN A 36 6.06 27.05 2.66
CA ASN A 36 6.89 27.35 1.48
C ASN A 36 8.11 28.21 1.83
N LEU A 37 7.93 29.18 2.71
CA LEU A 37 9.04 30.02 3.16
C LEU A 37 10.03 29.24 4.02
N TRP A 38 9.53 28.39 4.93
CA TRP A 38 10.37 27.49 5.71
C TRP A 38 11.22 26.61 4.79
N ARG A 39 10.60 25.90 3.83
CA ARG A 39 11.30 25.06 2.85
C ARG A 39 12.39 25.81 2.11
N THR A 40 12.12 27.04 1.69
CA THR A 40 13.11 27.89 0.98
C THR A 40 14.31 28.26 1.86
N ILE A 41 14.10 28.53 3.15
CA ILE A 41 15.16 29.01 4.06
C ILE A 41 15.98 27.85 4.66
N THR A 42 15.34 26.70 4.87
CA THR A 42 15.94 25.58 5.62
C THR A 42 16.21 24.34 4.76
N ASN A 43 15.73 24.32 3.51
CA ASN A 43 15.71 23.14 2.64
C ASN A 43 15.10 21.91 3.33
N ASN A 44 14.08 22.14 4.16
CA ASN A 44 13.35 21.12 4.91
C ASN A 44 11.85 21.42 4.78
N ASP A 45 11.07 20.46 4.30
CA ASP A 45 9.64 20.53 4.00
C ASP A 45 8.76 20.26 5.25
N MET A 46 9.38 19.98 6.41
CA MET A 46 8.74 19.60 7.69
C MET A 46 7.82 18.38 7.62
N SER A 47 7.76 17.72 6.46
CA SER A 47 6.95 16.55 6.20
C SER A 47 7.46 15.34 6.99
N PHE A 48 6.64 14.30 7.11
CA PHE A 48 7.09 13.02 7.67
C PHE A 48 8.25 12.43 6.86
N ALA A 49 8.21 12.58 5.53
CA ALA A 49 9.25 12.10 4.63
C ALA A 49 10.63 12.73 4.93
N ASP A 50 10.68 14.04 5.16
CA ASP A 50 11.92 14.76 5.50
C ASP A 50 12.44 14.46 6.91
N LYS A 51 11.59 13.91 7.77
CA LYS A 51 11.99 13.40 9.09
C LYS A 51 12.44 11.93 9.04
N GLY A 52 12.55 11.35 7.84
CA GLY A 52 12.85 9.93 7.67
C GLY A 52 11.70 9.00 8.06
N ILE A 53 10.52 9.55 8.36
CA ILE A 53 9.33 8.79 8.72
C ILE A 53 8.58 8.50 7.42
N LYS A 54 8.80 7.30 6.88
CA LYS A 54 8.07 6.78 5.72
C LYS A 54 7.16 5.65 6.19
N GLN A 55 6.03 5.49 5.53
CA GLN A 55 5.19 4.32 5.76
C GLN A 55 5.99 3.06 5.41
N SER A 56 6.04 2.09 6.32
CA SER A 56 6.61 0.79 5.98
C SER A 56 5.70 0.14 4.94
N GLY A 57 6.25 -0.22 3.77
CA GLY A 57 5.54 -1.04 2.77
C GLY A 57 5.28 -2.48 3.23
N ARG A 58 5.35 -2.73 4.54
CA ARG A 58 5.14 -4.00 5.22
C ARG A 58 4.08 -3.79 6.29
N THR A 59 3.24 -4.80 6.47
CA THR A 59 2.29 -4.83 7.59
C THR A 59 3.04 -4.91 8.92
N LYS A 60 2.33 -4.69 10.04
CA LYS A 60 2.88 -4.83 11.40
C LYS A 60 3.55 -6.19 11.64
N ASP A 61 3.10 -7.22 10.93
CA ASP A 61 3.59 -8.59 11.01
C ASP A 61 4.73 -8.88 10.01
N GLY A 62 5.26 -7.86 9.32
CA GLY A 62 6.33 -7.98 8.35
C GLY A 62 5.92 -8.53 6.98
N LYS A 63 4.64 -8.89 6.78
CA LYS A 63 4.10 -9.40 5.51
C LYS A 63 4.00 -8.29 4.46
N LYS A 64 4.03 -8.67 3.18
CA LYS A 64 3.83 -7.70 2.09
C LYS A 64 2.44 -7.10 2.22
N PHE A 65 2.37 -5.77 2.12
CA PHE A 65 1.10 -5.06 2.05
C PHE A 65 0.86 -4.61 0.61
N PHE A 66 -0.20 -5.12 -0.01
CA PHE A 66 -0.62 -4.65 -1.31
C PHE A 66 -1.42 -3.35 -1.14
N ASP A 67 -0.78 -2.20 -1.33
CA ASP A 67 -1.43 -0.88 -1.29
C ASP A 67 -2.17 -0.58 -2.61
N VAL A 68 -3.13 -1.44 -2.94
CA VAL A 68 -3.99 -1.33 -4.13
C VAL A 68 -5.45 -1.45 -3.74
N LYS A 69 -6.33 -1.01 -4.64
CA LYS A 69 -7.78 -1.05 -4.45
C LYS A 69 -8.26 -2.49 -4.25
N GLU A 70 -9.08 -2.70 -3.21
CA GLU A 70 -9.80 -3.95 -3.02
C GLU A 70 -11.01 -4.00 -3.96
N THR A 71 -11.08 -5.05 -4.77
CA THR A 71 -12.18 -5.33 -5.71
C THR A 71 -12.96 -6.53 -5.21
N ARG A 72 -14.29 -6.51 -5.34
CA ARG A 72 -15.12 -7.64 -4.89
C ARG A 72 -14.95 -8.78 -5.88
N LEU A 73 -14.95 -10.01 -5.37
CA LEU A 73 -14.84 -11.20 -6.20
C LEU A 73 -15.95 -11.30 -7.26
N MET A 74 -17.14 -10.74 -6.98
CA MET A 74 -18.24 -10.67 -7.95
C MET A 74 -17.96 -9.75 -9.15
N ASP A 75 -17.15 -8.71 -8.98
CA ASP A 75 -16.87 -7.73 -10.03
C ASP A 75 -15.88 -8.29 -11.08
N ILE A 76 -15.17 -9.37 -10.73
CA ILE A 76 -14.17 -10.04 -11.58
C ILE A 76 -14.61 -11.44 -12.03
N LEU A 77 -15.89 -11.79 -11.84
CA LEU A 77 -16.43 -13.06 -12.30
C LEU A 77 -16.48 -13.13 -13.82
N ASN A 78 -16.05 -14.27 -14.38
CA ASN A 78 -16.04 -14.51 -15.83
C ASN A 78 -15.22 -13.49 -16.64
N VAL A 79 -14.29 -12.78 -16.00
CA VAL A 79 -13.38 -11.87 -16.67
C VAL A 79 -11.95 -12.43 -16.56
N PRO A 80 -11.18 -12.48 -17.66
CA PRO A 80 -9.79 -12.87 -17.58
C PRO A 80 -8.99 -11.84 -16.77
N ILE A 81 -8.22 -12.33 -15.81
CA ILE A 81 -7.31 -11.54 -14.99
C ILE A 81 -5.91 -12.17 -15.02
N THR A 82 -4.90 -11.36 -14.76
CA THR A 82 -3.53 -11.84 -14.55
C THR A 82 -3.25 -11.88 -13.06
N VAL A 83 -3.05 -13.07 -12.48
CA VAL A 83 -2.68 -13.22 -11.08
C VAL A 83 -1.18 -12.99 -10.92
N VAL A 84 -0.80 -11.98 -10.15
CA VAL A 84 0.60 -11.50 -10.07
C VAL A 84 1.33 -12.07 -8.85
N ASP A 85 0.72 -12.05 -7.67
CA ASP A 85 1.26 -12.62 -6.43
C ASP A 85 0.10 -12.76 -5.44
N PHE A 86 0.32 -13.45 -4.32
CA PHE A 86 -0.65 -13.54 -3.25
C PHE A 86 0.02 -13.65 -1.88
N GLU A 87 -0.70 -13.22 -0.85
CA GLU A 87 -0.25 -13.31 0.54
C GLU A 87 -1.27 -14.11 1.37
N THR A 88 -0.74 -14.98 2.23
CA THR A 88 -1.54 -15.88 3.07
C THR A 88 -1.73 -15.32 4.47
N ASN A 89 -2.74 -15.84 5.18
CA ASN A 89 -3.01 -15.53 6.58
C ASN A 89 -3.13 -14.02 6.85
N VAL A 90 -3.89 -13.33 6.01
CA VAL A 90 -4.21 -11.91 6.14
C VAL A 90 -5.33 -11.75 7.16
N LYS A 91 -5.09 -10.89 8.17
CA LYS A 91 -6.08 -10.53 9.18
C LYS A 91 -7.00 -9.43 8.63
N THR A 92 -8.30 -9.70 8.63
CA THR A 92 -9.34 -8.77 8.17
C THR A 92 -10.35 -8.52 9.28
N LYS A 93 -11.19 -7.49 9.14
CA LYS A 93 -12.27 -7.22 10.11
C LYS A 93 -13.21 -8.42 10.29
N GLN A 94 -13.35 -9.25 9.26
CA GLN A 94 -14.24 -10.40 9.22
C GLN A 94 -13.58 -11.68 9.75
N GLY A 95 -12.34 -11.62 10.26
CA GLY A 95 -11.58 -12.77 10.77
C GLY A 95 -10.20 -12.98 10.14
N GLU A 96 -9.50 -14.01 10.62
CA GLU A 96 -8.12 -14.37 10.24
C GLU A 96 -8.08 -15.46 9.16
N GLY A 97 -6.88 -15.81 8.69
CA GLY A 97 -6.68 -16.93 7.75
C GLY A 97 -7.13 -16.67 6.31
N ARG A 98 -7.46 -15.43 5.94
CA ARG A 98 -7.87 -15.09 4.56
C ARG A 98 -6.66 -14.87 3.67
N TYR A 99 -6.85 -15.08 2.37
CA TYR A 99 -5.81 -14.91 1.37
C TYR A 99 -6.08 -13.62 0.61
N CYS A 100 -5.03 -12.85 0.35
CA CYS A 100 -5.10 -11.62 -0.43
C CYS A 100 -4.36 -11.85 -1.74
N VAL A 101 -5.09 -11.82 -2.84
CA VAL A 101 -4.56 -12.09 -4.18
C VAL A 101 -4.40 -10.76 -4.89
N LEU A 102 -3.19 -10.49 -5.38
CA LEU A 102 -2.88 -9.37 -6.24
C LEU A 102 -3.08 -9.80 -7.69
N PHE A 103 -3.90 -9.06 -8.41
CA PHE A 103 -4.15 -9.32 -9.82
C PHE A 103 -4.07 -8.02 -10.64
N GLU A 104 -3.89 -8.18 -11.93
CA GLU A 104 -3.89 -7.11 -12.90
C GLU A 104 -5.02 -7.33 -13.91
N GLN A 105 -5.77 -6.26 -14.18
CA GLN A 105 -6.88 -6.26 -15.13
C GLN A 105 -6.79 -4.96 -15.93
N ASN A 106 -6.71 -5.06 -17.27
CA ASN A 106 -6.59 -3.90 -18.15
C ASN A 106 -5.46 -2.92 -17.78
N GLY A 107 -4.31 -3.44 -17.32
CA GLY A 107 -3.17 -2.64 -16.87
C GLY A 107 -3.32 -1.99 -15.49
N GLN A 108 -4.45 -2.23 -14.80
CA GLN A 108 -4.68 -1.75 -13.44
C GLN A 108 -4.52 -2.89 -12.42
N ARG A 109 -3.68 -2.67 -11.41
CA ARG A 109 -3.49 -3.60 -10.30
C ARG A 109 -4.55 -3.41 -9.23
N SER A 110 -5.18 -4.50 -8.86
CA SER A 110 -6.21 -4.59 -7.83
C SER A 110 -5.96 -5.82 -6.97
N LYS A 111 -6.60 -5.87 -5.80
CA LYS A 111 -6.54 -7.05 -4.94
C LYS A 111 -7.94 -7.53 -4.61
N PHE A 112 -8.10 -8.83 -4.40
CA PHE A 112 -9.31 -9.37 -3.79
C PHE A 112 -8.93 -10.24 -2.58
N ILE A 113 -9.84 -10.30 -1.62
CA ILE A 113 -9.68 -11.13 -0.43
C ILE A 113 -10.60 -12.32 -0.56
N THR A 114 -10.05 -13.52 -0.39
CA THR A 114 -10.82 -14.77 -0.45
C THR A 114 -10.62 -15.62 0.80
N ASN A 115 -11.69 -16.34 1.16
CA ASN A 115 -11.65 -17.41 2.15
C ASN A 115 -12.12 -18.76 1.56
N CYS A 116 -12.35 -18.83 0.24
CA CYS A 116 -12.84 -20.05 -0.39
C CYS A 116 -11.74 -21.10 -0.47
N TYR A 117 -12.05 -22.33 -0.06
CA TYR A 117 -11.09 -23.43 -0.05
C TYR A 117 -10.50 -23.71 -1.44
N ASN A 118 -11.34 -23.83 -2.48
CA ASN A 118 -10.88 -24.13 -3.84
C ASN A 118 -9.87 -23.09 -4.38
N LEU A 119 -10.07 -21.81 -4.07
CA LEU A 119 -9.12 -20.76 -4.49
C LEU A 119 -7.81 -20.86 -3.69
N LYS A 120 -7.88 -21.19 -2.40
CA LYS A 120 -6.68 -21.36 -1.57
C LYS A 120 -5.86 -22.55 -2.02
N ASP A 121 -6.51 -23.68 -2.26
CA ASP A 121 -5.86 -24.93 -2.67
C ASP A 121 -5.01 -24.75 -3.93
N VAL A 122 -5.56 -24.12 -4.98
CA VAL A 122 -4.81 -23.81 -6.21
C VAL A 122 -3.63 -22.86 -5.94
N LEU A 123 -3.81 -21.84 -5.10
CA LEU A 123 -2.74 -20.89 -4.76
C LEU A 123 -1.63 -21.56 -3.93
N ASP A 124 -1.99 -22.44 -3.01
CA ASP A 124 -1.05 -23.20 -2.18
C ASP A 124 -0.24 -24.15 -3.06
N GLN A 125 -0.88 -24.88 -3.99
CA GLN A 125 -0.19 -25.69 -5.00
C GLN A 125 0.76 -24.85 -5.87
N ALA A 126 0.33 -23.66 -6.31
CA ALA A 126 1.18 -22.74 -7.07
C ALA A 126 2.42 -22.31 -6.26
N ARG A 127 2.28 -22.05 -4.96
CA ARG A 127 3.40 -21.68 -4.08
C ARG A 127 4.33 -22.86 -3.81
N GLU A 128 3.79 -24.06 -3.66
CA GLU A 128 4.61 -25.28 -3.53
C GLU A 128 5.43 -25.53 -4.80
N ALA A 129 4.84 -25.35 -5.98
CA ALA A 129 5.57 -25.41 -7.24
C ALA A 129 6.69 -24.35 -7.33
N GLU A 130 6.45 -23.13 -6.87
CA GLU A 130 7.50 -22.10 -6.75
C GLU A 130 8.64 -22.49 -5.81
N ASN A 131 8.31 -23.07 -4.65
CA ASN A 131 9.32 -23.56 -3.71
C ASN A 131 10.15 -24.70 -4.30
N ASN A 132 9.56 -25.50 -5.19
CA ASN A 132 10.23 -26.56 -5.93
C ASN A 132 11.03 -26.03 -7.15
N GLY A 133 11.13 -24.71 -7.33
CA GLY A 133 11.95 -24.06 -8.34
C GLY A 133 11.23 -23.74 -9.65
N GLN A 134 9.93 -23.99 -9.77
CA GLN A 134 9.15 -23.62 -10.94
C GLN A 134 8.68 -22.16 -10.84
N LYS A 135 8.91 -21.33 -11.85
CA LYS A 135 8.40 -19.95 -11.82
C LYS A 135 6.94 -19.93 -12.29
N ILE A 136 6.00 -19.93 -11.35
CA ILE A 136 4.56 -19.95 -11.66
C ILE A 136 4.00 -18.55 -11.89
N PHE A 137 4.29 -17.59 -11.01
CA PHE A 137 3.74 -16.24 -11.15
C PHE A 137 4.60 -15.34 -12.06
N PRO A 138 3.98 -14.45 -12.85
CA PRO A 138 2.53 -14.20 -13.00
C PRO A 138 1.80 -15.24 -13.87
N VAL A 139 0.54 -15.52 -13.56
CA VAL A 139 -0.34 -16.41 -14.34
C VAL A 139 -1.37 -15.57 -15.10
N GLU A 140 -1.34 -15.61 -16.42
CA GLU A 140 -2.22 -14.85 -17.31
C GLU A 140 -3.53 -15.60 -17.63
N ASN A 141 -4.55 -14.86 -18.07
CA ASN A 141 -5.84 -15.40 -18.53
C ASN A 141 -6.58 -16.28 -17.51
N VAL A 142 -6.37 -16.06 -16.21
CA VAL A 142 -7.08 -16.77 -15.16
C VAL A 142 -8.51 -16.25 -15.07
N ILE A 143 -9.49 -17.15 -15.12
CA ILE A 143 -10.92 -16.79 -15.00
C ILE A 143 -11.44 -17.31 -13.67
N VAL A 144 -12.07 -16.42 -12.88
CA VAL A 144 -12.77 -16.81 -11.65
C VAL A 144 -14.23 -17.11 -11.98
N LYS A 145 -14.67 -18.32 -11.67
CA LYS A 145 -16.07 -18.74 -11.82
C LYS A 145 -16.75 -18.95 -10.47
N ARG A 146 -18.07 -18.82 -10.49
CA ARG A 146 -18.95 -19.06 -9.33
C ARG A 146 -19.77 -20.33 -9.56
N ARG A 147 -19.80 -21.21 -8.56
CA ARG A 147 -20.69 -22.38 -8.50
C ARG A 147 -21.67 -22.19 -7.35
N SER A 148 -22.96 -22.36 -7.61
CA SER A 148 -23.97 -22.41 -6.56
C SER A 148 -23.90 -23.76 -5.87
N LEU A 149 -23.78 -23.79 -4.54
CA LEU A 149 -23.73 -25.02 -3.74
C LEU A 149 -25.09 -25.38 -3.13
N GLY A 150 -26.15 -24.63 -3.47
CA GLY A 150 -27.44 -24.70 -2.77
C GLY A 150 -27.42 -23.91 -1.46
N ASP A 151 -28.62 -23.65 -0.91
CA ASP A 151 -28.82 -23.01 0.40
C ASP A 151 -28.22 -21.58 0.51
N GLY A 152 -28.21 -20.85 -0.61
CA GLY A 152 -27.65 -19.50 -0.71
C GLY A 152 -26.11 -19.43 -0.69
N LYS A 153 -25.42 -20.57 -0.58
CA LYS A 153 -23.96 -20.64 -0.54
C LYS A 153 -23.38 -20.72 -1.95
N SER A 154 -22.21 -20.12 -2.14
CA SER A 154 -21.52 -20.13 -3.42
C SER A 154 -20.04 -20.39 -3.21
N ALA A 155 -19.50 -21.27 -4.03
CA ALA A 155 -18.06 -21.50 -4.14
C ALA A 155 -17.52 -20.73 -5.33
N TYR A 156 -16.29 -20.24 -5.17
CA TYR A 156 -15.51 -19.63 -6.24
C TYR A 156 -14.33 -20.54 -6.54
N TYR A 157 -13.97 -20.65 -7.81
CA TYR A 157 -12.87 -21.47 -8.29
C TYR A 157 -12.22 -20.81 -9.50
N PHE A 158 -10.94 -21.11 -9.73
CA PHE A 158 -10.28 -20.79 -10.98
C PHE A 158 -10.72 -21.81 -12.03
N GLU A 159 -11.06 -21.33 -13.22
CA GLU A 159 -11.31 -22.18 -14.37
C GLU A 159 -10.03 -22.95 -14.73
N GLU A 160 -10.19 -24.26 -14.96
CA GLU A 160 -9.12 -25.18 -15.37
C GLU A 160 -8.74 -25.00 -16.84
#